data_AF-A0A3Q0INW9-F1
#
_entry.id   AF-A0A3Q0INW9-F1
#
_cell.length_a   1.000
_cell.length_b   1.000
_cell.length_c   1.000
_cell.angle_alpha   90.00
_cell.angle_beta   90.00
_cell.angle_gamma   90.00
#
_symmetry.space_group_name_H-M   'P 1'
#
loop_
_entity.id
_entity.type
_entity.pdbx_description
1 polymer ?
#
loop_
_entity_poly.entity_id
_entity_poly.type
_entity_poly.pdbx_seq_one_letter_code
_entity_poly.pdbx_strand_id
1 'polypeptide(L)'
;MSIGKGREGKGSIFVWASGNGGRDHDNCNCDGYTNSIWTLSTSSATETGQVPWYSEACSSTLATTYSSGSSFEHQVVTTDLHHDCTSNHTGE
;
A
#
# COMPACT_ATOMS: atom_id res chain seq x y z
N MET A 1 13.00 -7.18 12.20
CA MET A 1 12.79 -5.72 12.13
C MET A 1 13.59 -5.03 13.23
N SER A 2 14.26 -3.91 12.95
CA SER A 2 15.14 -3.17 13.86
C SER A 2 14.39 -2.15 14.73
N ILE A 3 13.41 -2.61 15.49
CA ILE A 3 12.43 -1.75 16.17
C ILE A 3 12.94 -1.24 17.53
N GLY A 4 13.81 -1.99 18.20
CA GLY A 4 14.45 -1.55 19.45
C GLY A 4 15.84 -0.92 19.27
N LYS A 5 16.41 -0.97 18.06
CA LYS A 5 17.82 -0.57 17.80
C LYS A 5 17.99 0.41 16.63
N GLY A 6 17.05 0.44 15.69
CA GLY A 6 17.10 1.37 14.57
C GLY A 6 16.93 2.82 15.02
N ARG A 7 17.37 3.77 14.20
CA ARG A 7 17.23 5.23 14.46
C ARG A 7 17.72 5.61 15.88
N GLU A 8 18.93 5.18 16.24
CA GLU A 8 19.53 5.46 17.56
C GLU A 8 18.66 4.98 18.73
N GLY A 9 17.99 3.84 18.57
CA GLY A 9 17.08 3.28 19.58
C GLY A 9 15.64 3.82 19.53
N LYS A 10 15.31 4.73 18.61
CA LYS A 10 13.92 5.22 18.39
C LYS A 10 13.05 4.22 17.61
N GLY A 11 13.68 3.21 17.02
CA GLY A 11 13.04 2.21 16.18
C GLY A 11 12.95 2.62 14.72
N SER A 12 13.24 1.67 13.82
CA SER A 12 12.99 1.80 12.39
C SER A 12 11.49 1.88 12.10
N ILE A 13 11.12 2.66 11.09
CA ILE A 13 9.75 2.80 10.61
C ILE A 13 9.61 1.87 9.41
N PHE A 14 8.66 0.92 9.48
CA PHE A 14 8.35 0.02 8.39
C PHE A 14 6.97 0.40 7.86
N VAL A 15 6.88 0.78 6.58
CA VAL A 15 5.61 1.05 5.89
C VAL A 15 5.35 -0.12 4.97
N TRP A 16 4.11 -0.60 4.91
CA TRP A 16 3.75 -1.80 4.15
C TRP A 16 2.44 -1.60 3.40
N ALA A 17 2.41 -2.04 2.14
CA ALA A 17 1.19 -2.12 1.35
C ALA A 17 0.23 -3.14 1.95
N SER A 18 -1.06 -2.81 2.01
CA SER A 18 -2.07 -3.70 2.62
C SER A 18 -2.28 -4.98 1.81
N GLY A 19 -2.24 -4.89 0.48
CA GLY A 19 -2.34 -6.02 -0.43
C GLY A 19 -3.16 -5.70 -1.68
N ASN A 20 -2.98 -6.51 -2.73
CA ASN A 20 -3.59 -6.32 -4.06
C ASN A 20 -4.57 -7.45 -4.45
N GLY A 21 -4.93 -8.32 -3.51
CA GLY A 21 -5.78 -9.51 -3.68
C GLY A 21 -7.29 -9.27 -3.59
N GLY A 22 -7.76 -8.02 -3.60
CA GLY A 22 -9.19 -7.68 -3.42
C GLY A 22 -10.13 -8.37 -4.43
N ARG A 23 -9.65 -8.61 -5.66
CA ARG A 23 -10.40 -9.35 -6.70
C ARG A 23 -10.66 -10.81 -6.33
N ASP A 24 -9.74 -11.41 -5.58
CA ASP A 24 -9.83 -12.79 -5.09
C ASP A 24 -10.49 -12.87 -3.71
N HIS A 25 -11.06 -11.74 -3.23
CA HIS A 25 -11.64 -11.58 -1.90
C HIS A 25 -10.64 -11.89 -0.77
N ASP A 26 -9.37 -11.55 -0.98
CA ASP A 26 -8.33 -11.74 0.04
C ASP A 26 -8.52 -10.80 1.24
N ASN A 27 -7.95 -11.22 2.37
CA ASN A 27 -7.99 -10.50 3.62
C ASN A 27 -6.57 -10.30 4.12
N CYS A 28 -6.13 -9.04 4.17
CA CYS A 28 -4.78 -8.69 4.58
C CYS A 28 -4.43 -9.10 6.03
N ASN A 29 -5.38 -9.47 6.90
CA ASN A 29 -5.03 -10.10 8.19
C ASN A 29 -4.33 -11.47 8.02
N CYS A 30 -4.44 -12.11 6.86
CA CYS A 30 -3.77 -13.36 6.51
C CYS A 30 -2.32 -13.16 6.06
N ASP A 31 -1.90 -11.92 5.76
CA ASP A 31 -0.51 -11.57 5.53
C ASP A 31 0.15 -11.12 6.85
N GLY A 32 1.11 -11.91 7.33
CA GLY A 32 1.82 -11.67 8.58
C GLY A 32 2.73 -10.43 8.58
N TYR A 33 3.03 -9.86 7.41
CA TYR A 33 3.76 -8.59 7.32
C TYR A 33 2.83 -7.41 7.56
N THR A 34 1.71 -7.32 6.85
CA THR A 34 0.73 -6.22 7.00
C THR A 34 -0.06 -6.29 8.32
N ASN A 35 -0.30 -7.49 8.87
CA ASN A 35 -0.96 -7.69 10.17
C ASN A 35 -0.01 -7.57 11.39
N SER A 36 1.24 -7.15 11.17
CA SER A 36 2.21 -6.97 12.23
C SER A 36 2.02 -5.62 12.94
N ILE A 37 2.05 -5.61 14.28
CA ILE A 37 2.04 -4.35 15.07
C ILE A 37 3.27 -3.46 14.82
N TRP A 38 4.25 -3.98 14.09
CA TRP A 38 5.53 -3.36 13.80
C TRP A 38 5.58 -2.65 12.45
N THR A 39 4.52 -2.78 11.66
CA THR A 39 4.38 -2.19 10.34
C THR A 39 3.26 -1.16 10.35
N LEU A 40 3.49 -0.05 9.65
CA LEU A 40 2.46 0.91 9.31
C LEU A 40 1.83 0.44 8.00
N SER A 41 0.76 -0.34 8.10
CA SER A 41 0.02 -0.84 6.94
C SER A 41 -0.82 0.28 6.30
N THR A 42 -0.70 0.45 4.99
CA THR A 42 -1.37 1.47 4.19
C THR A 42 -2.19 0.83 3.07
N SER A 43 -3.43 1.30 2.91
CA SER A 43 -4.34 0.96 1.81
C SER A 43 -4.39 2.07 0.74
N SER A 44 -5.14 1.81 -0.32
CA SER A 44 -5.31 2.67 -1.49
C SER A 44 -6.74 3.19 -1.62
N ALA A 45 -6.85 4.44 -2.08
CA ALA A 45 -8.09 5.03 -2.59
C ALA A 45 -7.88 5.45 -4.05
N THR A 46 -8.91 5.35 -4.86
CA THR A 46 -8.89 5.88 -6.23
C THR A 46 -8.90 7.41 -6.22
N GLU A 47 -8.63 8.04 -7.37
CA GLU A 47 -8.75 9.50 -7.54
C GLU A 47 -10.09 10.06 -7.06
N THR A 48 -11.17 9.32 -7.28
CA THR A 48 -12.53 9.71 -6.85
C THR A 48 -12.86 9.33 -5.41
N GLY A 49 -11.87 8.89 -4.63
CA GLY A 49 -12.01 8.50 -3.23
C GLY A 49 -12.75 7.18 -3.03
N GLN A 50 -12.80 6.32 -4.04
CA GLN A 50 -13.44 5.00 -3.96
C GLN A 50 -12.43 3.93 -3.56
N VAL A 51 -12.94 2.78 -3.11
CA VAL A 51 -12.11 1.58 -2.85
C VAL A 51 -11.73 0.96 -4.20
N PRO A 52 -10.42 0.86 -4.55
CA PRO A 52 -10.00 0.25 -5.80
C PRO A 52 -10.27 -1.26 -5.79
N TRP A 53 -10.45 -1.83 -6.98
CA TRP A 53 -10.81 -3.24 -7.18
C TRP A 53 -9.79 -4.26 -6.64
N TYR A 54 -8.55 -3.83 -6.42
CA TYR A 54 -7.47 -4.67 -5.90
C TYR A 54 -7.29 -4.56 -4.37
N SER A 55 -7.90 -3.57 -3.71
CA SER A 55 -7.64 -3.33 -2.28
C SER A 55 -8.20 -4.45 -1.40
N GLU A 56 -7.41 -4.89 -0.43
CA GLU A 56 -7.80 -5.89 0.57
C GLU A 56 -8.33 -5.19 1.83
N ALA A 57 -9.46 -5.67 2.34
CA ALA A 57 -10.06 -5.12 3.56
C ALA A 57 -9.59 -5.91 4.79
N CYS A 58 -8.97 -5.24 5.76
CA CYS A 58 -8.64 -5.84 7.06
C CYS A 58 -8.56 -4.80 8.19
N SER A 59 -8.58 -5.29 9.42
CA SER A 59 -8.51 -4.47 10.63
C SER A 59 -7.11 -3.95 10.93
N SER A 60 -6.07 -4.50 10.30
CA SER A 60 -4.67 -4.11 10.53
C SER A 60 -4.21 -2.88 9.73
N THR A 61 -4.94 -2.49 8.68
CA THR A 61 -4.66 -1.26 7.92
C THR A 61 -4.82 -0.02 8.82
N LEU A 62 -3.85 0.88 8.78
CA LEU A 62 -3.85 2.10 9.61
C LEU A 62 -4.21 3.38 8.85
N ALA A 63 -3.90 3.46 7.56
CA ALA A 63 -4.08 4.67 6.76
C ALA A 63 -4.35 4.34 5.28
N THR A 64 -4.76 5.36 4.52
CA THR A 64 -5.05 5.24 3.09
C THR A 64 -4.39 6.38 2.32
N THR A 65 -3.80 6.07 1.16
CA THR A 65 -3.24 7.05 0.21
C THR A 65 -3.84 6.88 -1.18
N TYR A 66 -3.70 7.88 -2.05
CA TYR A 66 -4.17 7.76 -3.43
C TYR A 66 -3.29 6.80 -4.25
N SER A 67 -3.94 5.97 -5.06
CA SER A 67 -3.31 5.15 -6.10
C SER A 67 -4.25 5.05 -7.31
N SER A 68 -4.03 4.07 -8.18
CA SER A 68 -4.82 3.83 -9.38
C SER A 68 -6.26 3.39 -9.10
N GLY A 69 -7.14 3.60 -10.07
CA GLY A 69 -8.54 3.15 -10.02
C GLY A 69 -8.99 2.52 -11.32
N SER A 70 -10.17 2.94 -11.79
CA SER A 70 -10.68 2.59 -13.10
C SER A 70 -9.84 3.18 -14.23
N SER A 71 -10.04 2.72 -15.47
CA SER A 71 -9.29 3.19 -16.65
C SER A 71 -9.50 4.69 -16.97
N PHE A 72 -10.47 5.35 -16.34
CA PHE A 72 -10.78 6.77 -16.53
C PHE A 72 -10.23 7.64 -15.39
N GLU A 73 -9.63 7.04 -14.36
CA GLU A 73 -9.03 7.76 -13.23
C GLU A 73 -7.52 7.86 -13.42
N HIS A 74 -6.94 8.96 -12.91
CA HIS A 74 -5.50 9.14 -12.92
C HIS A 74 -4.79 8.08 -12.06
N GLN A 75 -3.55 7.79 -12.43
CA GLN A 75 -2.66 6.82 -11.76
C GLN A 75 -1.43 7.55 -11.22
N VAL A 76 -0.57 6.84 -10.50
CA VAL A 76 0.63 7.44 -9.91
C VAL A 76 1.65 7.76 -11.01
N VAL A 77 2.07 9.02 -11.08
CA VAL A 77 3.13 9.47 -11.98
C VAL A 77 4.47 9.43 -11.24
N THR A 78 5.43 8.66 -11.75
CA THR A 78 6.74 8.48 -11.11
C THR A 78 7.82 8.10 -12.13
N THR A 79 9.07 8.00 -11.68
CA THR A 79 10.19 7.52 -12.48
C THR A 79 10.02 6.05 -12.85
N ASP A 80 10.46 5.67 -14.05
CA ASP A 80 10.45 4.29 -14.54
C ASP A 80 11.86 3.81 -14.88
N LEU A 81 12.00 2.52 -15.18
CA LEU A 81 13.22 1.93 -15.69
C LEU A 81 13.68 2.62 -16.98
N HIS A 82 14.94 2.40 -17.36
CA HIS A 82 15.50 2.92 -18.62
C HIS A 82 15.54 4.45 -18.76
N HIS A 83 15.51 5.18 -17.64
CA HIS A 83 15.45 6.65 -17.58
C HIS A 83 14.13 7.24 -18.10
N ASP A 84 13.05 6.46 -18.05
CA ASP A 84 11.73 6.90 -18.46
C ASP A 84 10.91 7.43 -17.26
N CYS A 85 9.73 7.95 -17.58
CA CYS A 85 8.70 8.36 -16.64
C CYS A 85 7.43 7.59 -16.96
N THR A 86 6.81 6.99 -15.95
CA THR A 86 5.54 6.29 -16.09
C THR A 86 4.42 7.14 -15.51
N SER A 87 3.33 7.25 -16.26
CA SER A 87 2.05 7.75 -15.77
C SER A 87 1.11 6.63 -15.36
N ASN A 88 1.59 5.37 -15.36
CA ASN A 88 0.77 4.18 -15.27
C ASN A 88 1.16 3.26 -14.11
N HIS A 89 1.73 3.79 -13.03
CA HIS A 89 2.01 3.00 -11.83
C HIS A 89 0.72 2.74 -11.05
N THR A 90 0.45 1.47 -10.72
CA THR A 90 -0.81 0.99 -10.15
C THR A 90 -0.59 0.08 -8.94
N GLY A 91 -1.66 -0.12 -8.17
CA GLY A 91 -1.65 -1.02 -7.00
C GLY A 91 -1.20 -0.35 -5.70
N GLU A 92 -1.08 -1.18 -4.67
CA GLU A 92 -0.51 -0.89 -3.35
C GLU A 92 0.97 -1.29 -3.29
#